data_AF-A0A943L9E8-F1
#
_entry.id   AF-A0A943L9E8-F1
#
_cell.length_a   1.000
_cell.length_b   1.000
_cell.length_c   1.000
_cell.angle_alpha   90.00
_cell.angle_beta   90.00
_cell.angle_gamma   90.00
#
_symmetry.space_group_name_H-M   'P 1'
#
loop_
_entity.id
_entity.type
_entity.pdbx_description
1 polymer ?
#
loop_
_entity_poly.entity_id
_entity_poly.type
_entity_poly.pdbx_seq_one_letter_code
_entity_poly.pdbx_strand_id
1 'polypeptide(L)'
;EFSNLSNIENDCSTKVYFTHPYSSFEKGCNERHNELIRRFIPKGKAMFQYTIDEISLIENWINTLPRRKLNYKTPEELFDQYLDAIYSI
;
A
#
# COMPACT_ATOMS: atom_id res chain seq x y z
N GLU A 1 7.05 -13.30 -13.93
CA GLU A 1 5.96 -12.64 -13.17
C GLU A 1 5.92 -11.13 -13.36
N PHE A 2 7.05 -10.44 -13.56
CA PHE A 2 7.08 -8.97 -13.72
C PHE A 2 7.59 -8.45 -15.08
N SER A 3 7.79 -9.35 -16.06
CA SER A 3 8.35 -9.02 -17.39
C SER A 3 7.49 -8.05 -18.21
N ASN A 4 6.19 -7.96 -17.90
CA ASN A 4 5.25 -7.13 -18.64
C ASN A 4 5.05 -5.74 -18.02
N LEU A 5 5.69 -5.43 -16.87
CA LEU A 5 5.59 -4.10 -16.25
C LEU A 5 6.22 -3.01 -17.12
N SER A 6 7.23 -3.34 -17.92
CA SER A 6 7.85 -2.46 -18.90
C SER A 6 6.84 -1.99 -19.97
N ASN A 7 5.80 -2.78 -20.24
CA ASN A 7 4.76 -2.39 -21.20
C ASN A 7 3.82 -1.33 -20.59
N ILE A 8 3.62 -1.33 -19.27
CA ILE A 8 2.79 -0.34 -18.58
C ILE A 8 3.41 1.06 -18.65
N GLU A 9 4.74 1.17 -18.65
CA GLU A 9 5.43 2.46 -18.84
C GLU A 9 5.19 3.07 -20.23
N ASN A 10 4.91 2.25 -21.24
CA ASN A 10 4.62 2.72 -22.59
C ASN A 10 3.16 3.16 -22.73
N ASP A 11 2.24 2.46 -22.07
CA ASP A 11 0.80 2.70 -22.17
C ASP A 11 0.31 3.77 -21.18
N CYS A 12 1.01 3.95 -20.06
CA CYS A 12 0.71 4.93 -19.03
C CYS A 12 1.92 5.83 -18.80
N SER A 13 1.71 7.13 -18.56
CA SER A 13 2.78 8.06 -18.16
C SER A 13 3.30 7.84 -16.72
N THR A 14 3.37 6.59 -16.28
CA THR A 14 3.77 6.16 -14.94
C THR A 14 5.13 5.49 -15.01
N LYS A 15 6.07 5.93 -14.18
CA LYS A 15 7.41 5.34 -14.09
C LYS A 15 7.38 4.11 -13.18
N VAL A 16 8.07 3.05 -13.57
CA VAL A 16 8.20 1.80 -12.83
C VAL A 16 9.60 1.70 -12.25
N TYR A 17 9.68 1.30 -10.97
CA TYR A 17 10.94 1.16 -10.25
C TYR A 17 11.05 -0.26 -9.67
N PHE A 18 12.24 -0.85 -9.77
CA PHE A 18 12.54 -2.18 -9.23
C PHE A 18 13.57 -2.08 -8.10
N THR A 19 13.44 -2.97 -7.13
CA THR A 19 14.44 -3.13 -6.06
C THR A 19 15.59 -4.00 -6.52
N HIS A 20 16.78 -3.75 -6.01
CA HIS A 20 17.97 -4.54 -6.29
C HIS A 20 17.80 -5.98 -5.79
N PRO A 21 18.36 -6.98 -6.51
CA PRO A 21 18.39 -8.36 -6.05
C PRO A 21 18.96 -8.45 -4.62
N TYR A 22 18.39 -9.33 -3.80
CA TYR A 22 18.79 -9.57 -2.40
C TYR A 22 18.73 -8.35 -1.47
N SER A 23 18.07 -7.26 -1.85
CA SER A 23 17.96 -6.03 -1.05
C SER A 23 16.57 -5.90 -0.42
N SER A 24 16.26 -6.76 0.56
CA SER A 24 14.94 -6.75 1.24
C SER A 24 14.62 -5.42 1.93
N PHE A 25 15.64 -4.73 2.42
CA PHE A 25 15.50 -3.43 3.09
C PHE A 25 14.87 -2.33 2.22
N GLU A 26 14.96 -2.43 0.89
CA GLU A 26 14.33 -1.48 -0.04
C GLU A 26 12.80 -1.62 -0.07
N LYS A 27 12.25 -2.68 0.52
CA LYS A 27 10.81 -2.98 0.57
C LYS A 27 10.21 -2.87 1.98
N GLY A 28 10.93 -2.29 2.94
CA GLY A 28 10.50 -2.28 4.35
C GLY A 28 9.10 -1.67 4.57
N CYS A 29 8.70 -0.68 3.77
CA CYS A 29 7.34 -0.14 3.85
C CYS A 29 6.27 -1.15 3.40
N ASN A 30 6.52 -1.83 2.28
CA ASN A 30 5.61 -2.82 1.70
C ASN A 30 5.48 -4.04 2.62
N GLU A 31 6.60 -4.51 3.17
CA GLU A 31 6.61 -5.61 4.13
C GLU A 31 5.82 -5.25 5.39
N ARG A 32 6.01 -4.04 5.92
CA ARG A 32 5.24 -3.57 7.07
C ARG A 32 3.74 -3.43 6.77
N HIS A 33 3.37 -3.03 5.56
CA HIS A 33 1.98 -2.95 5.13
C HIS A 33 1.36 -4.35 5.02
N ASN A 34 2.07 -5.32 4.43
CA ASN A 34 1.64 -6.70 4.36
C ASN A 34 1.39 -7.30 5.75
N GLU A 35 2.20 -6.98 6.75
CA GLU A 35 1.97 -7.40 8.14
C GLU A 35 0.65 -6.87 8.71
N LEU A 36 0.21 -5.66 8.34
CA LEU A 36 -1.09 -5.12 8.78
C LEU A 36 -2.24 -5.94 8.19
N ILE A 37 -2.18 -6.25 6.90
CA ILE A 37 -3.17 -7.11 6.23
C ILE A 37 -3.21 -8.50 6.88
N ARG A 38 -2.05 -9.05 7.25
CA ARG A 38 -1.94 -10.38 7.89
C ARG A 38 -2.58 -10.48 9.28
N ARG A 39 -2.95 -9.35 9.90
CA ARG A 39 -3.76 -9.37 11.14
C ARG A 39 -5.19 -9.86 10.89
N PHE A 40 -5.71 -9.66 9.68
CA PHE A 40 -7.06 -10.03 9.28
C PHE A 40 -7.09 -11.26 8.38
N ILE A 41 -6.06 -11.42 7.53
CA ILE A 41 -5.95 -12.52 6.57
C ILE A 41 -4.75 -13.40 6.94
N PRO A 42 -4.96 -14.47 7.74
CA PRO A 42 -3.89 -15.37 8.15
C PRO A 42 -3.13 -15.97 6.96
N LYS A 43 -1.87 -16.33 7.19
CA LYS A 43 -1.06 -17.04 6.20
C LYS A 43 -1.73 -18.38 5.85
N GLY A 44 -1.73 -18.74 4.57
CA GLY A 44 -2.35 -19.98 4.07
C GLY A 44 -3.85 -19.87 3.76
N LYS A 45 -4.52 -18.78 4.12
CA LYS A 45 -5.86 -18.48 3.61
C LYS A 45 -5.77 -17.73 2.28
N ALA A 46 -6.64 -18.10 1.34
CA ALA A 46 -6.73 -17.46 0.05
C ALA A 46 -7.55 -16.16 0.17
N MET A 47 -7.07 -15.07 -0.44
CA MET A 47 -7.75 -13.77 -0.35
C MET A 47 -9.10 -13.74 -1.05
N PHE A 48 -9.31 -14.57 -2.09
CA PHE A 48 -10.60 -14.62 -2.81
C PHE A 48 -11.77 -15.12 -1.95
N GLN A 49 -11.50 -15.69 -0.76
CA GLN A 49 -12.52 -16.15 0.17
C GLN A 49 -13.18 -15.00 0.94
N TYR A 50 -12.60 -13.80 0.90
CA TYR A 50 -13.15 -12.60 1.53
C TYR A 50 -13.96 -11.82 0.51
N THR A 51 -15.09 -11.31 0.95
CA THR A 51 -15.96 -10.41 0.18
C THR A 51 -15.28 -9.06 -0.03
N ILE A 52 -15.75 -8.31 -1.03
CA ILE A 52 -15.27 -6.95 -1.29
C ILE A 52 -15.49 -6.06 -0.06
N ASP A 53 -16.62 -6.21 0.62
CA ASP A 53 -16.94 -5.45 1.84
C ASP A 53 -15.96 -5.75 2.98
N GLU A 54 -15.58 -7.02 3.19
CA GLU A 54 -14.57 -7.40 4.18
C GLU A 54 -13.20 -6.81 3.84
N ILE A 55 -12.81 -6.82 2.56
CA ILE A 55 -11.56 -6.20 2.11
C ILE A 55 -11.60 -4.68 2.34
N SER A 56 -12.71 -4.02 2.02
CA SER A 56 -12.89 -2.58 2.23
C SER A 56 -12.79 -2.19 3.71
N LEU A 57 -13.35 -3.01 4.60
CA LEU A 57 -13.21 -2.80 6.05
C LEU A 57 -11.75 -2.90 6.51
N ILE A 58 -10.99 -3.86 5.98
CA ILE A 58 -9.56 -4.01 6.27
C ILE A 58 -8.78 -2.80 5.76
N GLU A 59 -9.03 -2.36 4.53
CA GLU A 59 -8.39 -1.18 3.93
C GLU A 59 -8.67 0.08 4.75
N ASN A 60 -9.94 0.33 5.09
CA ASN A 60 -10.33 1.46 5.93
C ASN A 60 -9.61 1.42 7.28
N TRP A 61 -9.57 0.25 7.94
CA TRP A 61 -8.85 0.10 9.20
C TRP A 61 -7.35 0.41 9.05
N ILE A 62 -6.70 -0.03 7.97
CA ILE A 62 -5.28 0.22 7.72
C ILE A 62 -4.99 1.70 7.47
N ASN A 63 -5.91 2.40 6.81
CA ASN A 63 -5.79 3.82 6.44
C ASN A 63 -6.13 4.76 7.60
N THR A 64 -7.03 4.35 8.49
CA THR A 64 -7.41 5.09 9.71
C THR A 64 -6.54 4.75 10.91
N LEU A 65 -5.66 3.74 10.84
CA LEU A 65 -4.79 3.35 11.94
C LEU A 65 -3.71 4.43 12.21
N PRO A 66 -3.69 5.06 13.40
CA PRO A 66 -2.64 5.98 13.79
C PRO A 66 -1.27 5.30 13.85
N ARG A 67 -0.24 5.86 13.21
CA ARG A 67 1.09 5.25 13.16
C ARG A 67 2.12 6.11 13.91
N ARG A 68 2.90 5.49 14.79
CA ARG A 68 3.98 6.18 15.52
C ARG A 68 4.99 6.88 14.58
N LYS A 69 5.34 6.25 13.45
CA LYS A 69 6.24 6.85 12.42
C LYS A 69 5.66 8.14 11.81
N LEU A 70 4.34 8.31 11.86
CA LEU A 70 3.61 9.45 11.34
C LEU A 70 3.22 10.44 12.46
N ASN A 71 3.95 10.46 13.58
CA ASN A 71 3.61 11.25 14.77
C ASN A 71 2.18 11.00 15.27
N TYR A 72 1.74 9.74 15.21
CA TYR A 72 0.38 9.31 15.57
C TYR A 72 -0.75 9.92 14.72
N LYS A 73 -0.44 10.47 13.54
CA LYS A 73 -1.43 10.72 12.49
C LYS A 73 -1.79 9.44 11.75
N THR A 74 -2.95 9.44 11.10
CA THR A 74 -3.36 8.37 10.19
C THR A 74 -2.77 8.59 8.79
N PRO A 75 -2.55 7.51 8.02
CA PRO A 75 -2.24 7.62 6.60
C PRO A 75 -3.24 8.47 5.82
N GLU A 76 -4.54 8.31 6.10
CA GLU A 76 -5.62 9.06 5.46
C GLU A 76 -5.49 10.56 5.71
N GLU A 77 -5.33 11.00 6.96
CA GLU A 77 -5.14 12.42 7.31
C GLU A 77 -3.96 13.06 6.59
N LEU A 78 -2.85 12.33 6.47
CA LEU A 78 -1.67 12.83 5.78
C LEU A 78 -1.84 12.86 4.26
N PHE A 79 -2.61 11.91 3.71
CA PHE A 79 -2.93 11.87 2.31
C PHE A 79 -3.84 13.04 1.92
N ASP A 80 -4.89 13.30 2.71
CA ASP A 80 -5.79 14.44 2.49
C ASP A 80 -5.04 15.77 2.60
N GLN A 81 -4.18 15.95 3.61
CA GLN A 81 -3.31 17.13 3.75
C GLN A 81 -2.41 17.34 2.52
N TYR A 82 -1.93 16.26 1.91
CA TYR A 82 -1.10 16.33 0.72
C TYR A 82 -1.91 16.70 -0.53
N LEU A 83 -3.11 16.14 -0.69
CA LEU A 83 -4.02 16.50 -1.78
C LEU A 83 -4.44 17.96 -1.69
N ASP A 84 -4.80 18.44 -0.49
CA ASP A 84 -5.12 19.84 -0.25
C ASP A 84 -3.96 20.75 -0.68
N ALA A 85 -2.72 20.38 -0.39
CA ALA A 85 -1.54 21.14 -0.80
C ALA A 85 -1.32 21.14 -2.33
N ILE A 86 -1.70 20.09 -3.04
CA ILE A 86 -1.61 20.03 -4.51
C ILE A 86 -2.71 20.87 -5.16
N TYR A 87 -3.94 20.74 -4.68
CA TYR A 87 -5.12 21.36 -5.30
C TYR A 87 -5.41 22.79 -4.82
N SER A 88 -4.71 23.28 -3.79
CA SER A 88 -4.78 24.68 -3.35
C SER A 88 -4.00 25.66 -4.23
N ILE A 89 -3.33 25.16 -5.28
CA ILE A 89 -2.68 25.92 -6.36
C ILE A 89 -3.71 26.18 -7.47
#